data_AF-A0A6L7IG70-F1
#
_entry.id   AF-A0A6L7IG70-F1
#
_cell.length_a   1.000
_cell.length_b   1.000
_cell.length_c   1.000
_cell.angle_alpha   90.00
_cell.angle_beta   90.00
_cell.angle_gamma   90.00
#
_symmetry.space_group_name_H-M   'P 1'
#
loop_
_entity.id
_entity.type
_entity.pdbx_description
1 polymer ?
#
loop_
_entity_poly.entity_id
_entity_poly.type
_entity_poly.pdbx_seq_one_letter_code
_entity_poly.pdbx_strand_id
1 'polypeptide(L)' 'MKGENLYLKLSQRDYSGTDTDIYAQLLITIFFHLSGNNEIDKFYELIEKAEEQNKKISIIETANDNDEYYFSDLILI' A
#
# COMPACT_ATOMS: atom_id res chain seq x y z
N MET A 1 -15.08 -5.37 1.37
CA MET A 1 -15.21 -3.93 1.04
C MET A 1 -14.41 -3.69 -0.22
N LYS A 2 -14.81 -2.80 -1.14
CA LYS A 2 -14.01 -2.54 -2.35
C LYS A 2 -12.63 -1.95 -2.00
N GLY A 3 -11.60 -2.23 -2.80
CA GLY A 3 -10.21 -1.90 -2.56
C GLY A 3 -9.96 -0.40 -2.41
N GLU A 4 -10.64 0.43 -3.20
CA GLU A 4 -10.61 1.88 -3.06
C GLU A 4 -11.11 2.35 -1.68
N ASN A 5 -12.21 1.79 -1.19
CA ASN A 5 -12.76 2.14 0.12
C ASN A 5 -11.87 1.61 1.26
N LEU A 6 -11.26 0.43 1.09
CA LEU A 6 -10.28 -0.10 2.03
C LEU A 6 -9.05 0.80 2.09
N TYR A 7 -8.52 1.22 0.95
CA TYR A 7 -7.43 2.18 0.86
C TYR A 7 -7.78 3.47 1.61
N LEU A 8 -8.90 4.12 1.27
CA LEU A 8 -9.32 5.38 1.90
C LEU A 8 -9.50 5.27 3.42
N LYS A 9 -9.85 4.09 3.94
CA LYS A 9 -9.95 3.84 5.37
C LYS A 9 -8.57 3.62 6.01
N LEU A 10 -7.73 2.81 5.39
CA LEU A 10 -6.44 2.37 5.93
C LEU A 10 -5.33 3.42 5.76
N SER A 11 -5.46 4.30 4.77
CA SER A 11 -4.49 5.35 4.46
C SER A 11 -4.69 6.63 5.26
N GLN A 12 -5.62 6.66 6.23
CA GLN A 12 -5.84 7.83 7.07
C GLN A 12 -4.76 7.91 8.15
N ARG A 13 -3.94 8.96 8.06
CA ARG A 13 -2.92 9.26 9.05
C ARG A 13 -3.52 9.96 10.25
N ASP A 14 -3.08 9.53 11.44
CA ASP A 14 -3.35 10.22 12.69
C ASP A 14 -2.10 10.92 13.25
N TYR A 15 -0.95 10.76 12.58
CA TYR A 15 0.35 11.35 12.95
C TYR A 15 0.85 10.94 14.34
N SER A 16 0.35 9.83 14.88
CA SER A 16 0.72 9.31 16.19
C SER A 16 2.08 8.60 16.19
N GLY A 17 2.59 8.19 15.02
CA GLY A 17 3.77 7.34 14.91
C GLY A 17 3.55 5.89 15.36
N THR A 18 2.30 5.47 15.55
CA THR A 18 1.96 4.06 15.80
C THR A 18 2.14 3.21 14.54
N ASP A 19 2.17 1.88 14.69
CA ASP A 19 2.24 0.95 13.56
C ASP A 19 1.10 1.16 12.55
N THR A 20 -0.07 1.62 13.02
CA THR A 20 -1.21 1.96 12.15
C THR A 20 -0.93 3.23 11.35
N ASP A 21 -0.37 4.28 11.96
CA ASP A 21 0.01 5.52 11.27
C ASP A 21 1.13 5.29 10.25
N ILE A 22 2.14 4.49 10.64
CA ILE A 22 3.25 4.11 9.76
C ILE A 22 2.72 3.32 8.56
N TYR A 23 1.80 2.38 8.79
CA TYR A 23 1.16 1.64 7.70
C TYR A 23 0.31 2.54 6.80
N ALA A 24 -0.45 3.48 7.37
CA ALA A 24 -1.20 4.47 6.60
C ALA A 24 -0.29 5.31 5.71
N GLN A 25 0.85 5.77 6.26
CA GLN A 25 1.87 6.49 5.49
C GLN A 25 2.44 5.62 4.36
N LEU A 26 2.77 4.36 4.62
CA LEU A 26 3.26 3.43 3.59
C LEU A 26 2.26 3.28 2.44
N LEU A 27 0.98 3.10 2.75
CA LEU A 27 -0.06 2.98 1.73
C LEU A 27 -0.20 4.24 0.89
N ILE A 28 -0.10 5.44 1.49
CA ILE A 28 -0.09 6.72 0.76
C ILE A 28 1.10 6.77 -0.21
N THR A 29 2.30 6.41 0.26
CA THR A 29 3.50 6.40 -0.57
C THR A 29 3.32 5.46 -1.76
N ILE A 30 2.94 4.20 -1.53
CA ILE A 30 2.71 3.22 -2.61
C ILE A 30 1.66 3.74 -3.60
N PHE A 31 0.55 4.27 -3.11
CA PHE A 31 -0.52 4.82 -3.95
C PHE A 31 0.00 5.90 -4.90
N PHE A 32 0.83 6.82 -4.40
CA PHE A 32 1.39 7.89 -5.20
C PHE A 32 2.24 7.35 -6.37
N HIS A 33 3.15 6.40 -6.10
CA HIS A 33 3.99 5.81 -7.14
C HIS A 33 3.19 4.99 -8.15
N LEU A 34 2.28 4.14 -7.69
CA LEU A 34 1.48 3.30 -8.58
C LEU A 34 0.45 4.09 -9.41
N SER A 35 -0.05 5.20 -8.88
CA SER A 35 -0.90 6.12 -9.66
C SER A 35 -0.11 6.76 -10.81
N GLY A 36 1.16 7.14 -10.57
CA GLY A 36 2.05 7.65 -11.62
C GLY A 36 2.33 6.62 -12.72
N ASN A 37 2.31 5.32 -12.38
CA ASN A 37 2.65 4.21 -13.26
C ASN A 37 1.43 3.50 -13.88
N ASN A 38 0.20 4.00 -13.69
CA ASN A 38 -1.06 3.37 -14.12
C ASN A 38 -1.26 1.94 -13.56
N GLU A 39 -0.78 1.67 -12.34
CA GLU A 39 -0.89 0.36 -11.69
C GLU A 39 -1.91 0.34 -10.54
N ILE A 40 -2.74 1.37 -10.45
CA ILE A 40 -3.59 1.59 -9.28
C ILE A 40 -4.68 0.52 -9.11
N ASP A 41 -5.25 0.01 -10.21
CA ASP A 41 -6.28 -1.03 -10.14
C ASP A 41 -5.72 -2.30 -9.50
N LYS A 42 -4.49 -2.69 -9.87
CA LYS A 42 -3.79 -3.85 -9.27
C LYS A 42 -3.56 -3.65 -7.77
N PHE A 43 -3.24 -2.42 -7.36
CA PHE A 43 -3.05 -2.08 -5.95
C PHE A 43 -4.34 -2.24 -5.14
N TYR A 44 -5.48 -1.81 -5.67
CA TYR A 44 -6.77 -2.01 -5.01
C TYR A 44 -7.12 -3.48 -4.85
N GLU A 45 -6.90 -4.30 -5.89
CA GLU A 45 -7.06 -5.76 -5.81
C GLU A 45 -6.14 -6.37 -4.75
N LEU A 46 -4.90 -5.90 -4.64
CA LEU A 46 -3.95 -6.36 -3.63
C LEU A 46 -4.39 -5.99 -2.20
N ILE A 47 -4.93 -4.79 -1.99
CA ILE A 47 -5.49 -4.38 -0.68
C ILE A 47 -6.68 -5.26 -0.28
N GLU A 48 -7.58 -5.55 -1.21
CA GLU A 48 -8.71 -6.46 -0.95
C GLU A 48 -8.20 -7.83 -0.50
N LYS A 49 -7.23 -8.37 -1.23
CA LYS A 49 -6.61 -9.65 -0.92
C LYS A 49 -5.86 -9.64 0.42
N ALA A 50 -5.21 -8.53 0.77
CA ALA A 50 -4.55 -8.36 2.06
C ALA A 50 -5.56 -8.44 3.21
N GLU A 51 -6.68 -7.72 3.10
CA GLU A 51 -7.77 -7.76 4.08
C GLU A 51 -8.38 -9.16 4.22
N GLU A 52 -8.67 -9.83 3.10
CA GLU A 52 -9.21 -11.20 3.09
C GLU A 52 -8.29 -12.22 3.75
N GLN A 53 -6.97 -12.01 3.64
CA GLN A 53 -5.95 -12.88 4.24
C GLN A 53 -5.53 -12.43 5.64
N ASN A 54 -6.09 -11.33 6.15
CA ASN A 54 -5.66 -10.68 7.38
C ASN A 54 -4.14 -10.40 7.40
N LYS A 55 -3.63 -9.89 6.27
CA LYS A 55 -2.23 -9.56 6.01
C LYS A 55 -2.05 -8.07 5.77
N LYS A 56 -0.80 -7.61 5.81
CA LYS A 56 -0.43 -6.23 5.42
C LYS A 56 0.33 -6.23 4.11
N ILE A 57 0.26 -5.13 3.38
CA ILE A 57 1.15 -4.88 2.25
C ILE A 57 2.49 -4.38 2.79
N SER A 58 3.58 -4.92 2.25
CA SER A 58 4.93 -4.43 2.47
C SER A 58 5.66 -4.31 1.14
N ILE A 59 6.78 -3.60 1.15
CA ILE A 59 7.68 -3.47 0.00
C ILE A 59 8.83 -4.48 0.20
N ILE A 60 9.27 -5.13 -0.87
CA ILE A 60 10.45 -6.00 -0.87
C ILE A 60 11.68 -5.11 -0.62
N GLU A 61 12.50 -5.42 0.39
CA GLU A 61 13.64 -4.58 0.80
C GLU A 61 14.67 -4.31 -0.31
N THR A 62 14.75 -5.16 -1.33
CA THR A 62 15.65 -5.00 -2.48
C THR A 62 15.07 -4.14 -3.61
N ALA A 63 13.87 -3.57 -3.43
CA ALA A 63 13.05 -3.12 -4.55
C ALA A 63 13.55 -1.91 -5.32
N ASN A 64 14.33 -0.96 -4.77
CA ASN A 64 15.02 0.05 -5.60
C ASN A 64 15.86 1.05 -4.80
N ASP A 65 16.97 1.48 -5.41
CA ASP A 65 17.79 2.64 -5.02
C ASP A 65 17.28 3.96 -5.65
N ASN A 66 16.20 3.93 -6.43
CA ASN A 66 15.76 5.00 -7.33
C ASN A 66 14.50 5.77 -6.88
N ASP A 67 14.16 5.76 -5.59
CA ASP A 67 13.01 6.49 -5.02
C ASP A 67 11.66 6.22 -5.72
N GLU A 68 11.49 5.09 -6.41
CA GLU A 68 10.25 4.69 -7.11
C GLU A 68 9.84 3.27 -6.75
N TYR A 69 8.52 3.07 -6.61
CA TYR A 69 7.91 1.77 -6.33
C TYR A 69 6.95 1.33 -7.45
N TYR A 70 7.03 0.05 -7.79
CA TYR A 70 6.19 -0.63 -8.77
C TYR A 70 5.36 -1.72 -8.11
N PHE A 71 4.29 -2.18 -8.77
CA PHE A 71 3.43 -3.21 -8.21
C PHE A 71 4.19 -4.51 -7.93
N SER A 72 5.21 -4.82 -8.76
CA SER A 72 6.10 -5.98 -8.58
C SER A 72 6.86 -5.98 -7.26
N ASP A 73 6.98 -4.83 -6.62
CA ASP A 73 7.76 -4.63 -5.41
C ASP A 73 6.95 -4.91 -4.15
N LEU A 74 5.64 -5.16 -4.31
CA LEU A 74 4.71 -5.32 -3.20
C LEU A 74 4.52 -6.80 -2.84
N ILE A 75 4.49 -7.06 -1.54
CA ILE A 75 4.24 -8.38 -0.96
C ILE A 75 3.19 -8.32 0.15
N LEU A 76 2.55 -9.45 0.42
CA LEU A 76 1.66 -9.62 1.56
C LEU A 76 2.40 -10.33 2.70
N ILE A 77 2.47 -9.68 3.85
CA ILE A 77 3.08 -10.20 5.08
C ILE A 77 2.04 -10.54 6.13
#